data_AF-A0A183UFI4-F1
#
_entry.id   AF-A0A183UFI4-F1
#
_cell.length_a   1.000
_cell.length_b   1.000
_cell.length_c   1.000
_cell.angle_alpha   90.00
_cell.angle_beta   90.00
_cell.angle_gamma   90.00
#
_symmetry.space_group_name_H-M   'P 1'
#
loop_
_entity.id
_entity.type
_entity.pdbx_description
1 polymer ?
#
loop_
_entity_poly.entity_id
_entity_poly.type
_entity_poly.pdbx_seq_one_letter_code
_entity_poly.pdbx_strand_id
1 'polypeptide(L)'
;MFFFSIGPDLDDLLAVNYTDTDGNFELNGSTRELSTIETMLKIYHDCDDGIRAHKIMSNEAKSFETNADSTFQPCQRKVVWHIPSSYHHDGIVKEYFDVGSVNMEIVFRGEERDCRH
;
A
#
# COMPACT_ATOMS: atom_id res chain seq x y z
N MET A 1 8.48 16.75 -21.93
CA MET A 1 9.58 15.81 -21.64
C MET A 1 8.95 14.44 -21.59
N PHE A 2 9.21 13.61 -22.61
CA PHE A 2 8.57 12.30 -22.78
C PHE A 2 9.47 11.25 -22.15
N PHE A 3 9.00 10.59 -21.09
CA PHE A 3 9.59 9.35 -20.61
C PHE A 3 8.81 8.20 -21.25
N PHE A 4 9.42 7.58 -22.26
CA PHE A 4 9.04 6.25 -22.70
C PHE A 4 9.75 5.27 -21.77
N SER A 5 9.01 4.57 -20.89
CA SER A 5 9.51 3.34 -20.28
C SER A 5 9.47 2.26 -21.36
N ILE A 6 10.58 2.08 -22.05
CA ILE A 6 10.84 0.90 -22.90
C ILE A 6 12.11 0.30 -22.32
N GLY A 7 11.98 -0.36 -21.17
CA GLY A 7 13.08 -1.01 -20.45
C GLY A 7 12.57 -2.23 -19.69
N PRO A 8 13.43 -3.23 -19.40
CA PRO A 8 13.05 -4.49 -18.76
C PRO A 8 12.68 -4.24 -17.29
N ASP A 9 11.38 -4.02 -17.07
CA ASP A 9 10.61 -3.87 -15.83
C ASP A 9 11.36 -3.41 -14.58
N LEU A 10 11.36 -2.08 -14.39
CA LEU A 10 11.21 -1.51 -13.06
C LEU A 10 9.70 -1.41 -12.80
N ASP A 11 9.18 -2.08 -11.76
CA ASP A 11 7.76 -2.04 -11.41
C ASP A 11 7.21 -0.60 -11.41
N ASP A 12 6.41 -0.26 -12.42
CA ASP A 12 5.88 1.09 -12.60
C ASP A 12 4.74 1.38 -11.60
N LEU A 13 4.79 2.56 -10.97
CA LEU A 13 3.70 3.03 -10.13
C LEU A 13 2.54 3.54 -11.01
N LEU A 14 1.43 2.79 -11.03
CA LEU A 14 0.26 3.14 -11.85
C LEU A 14 -0.59 4.25 -11.23
N ALA A 15 -0.85 4.17 -9.93
CA ALA A 15 -1.66 5.13 -9.18
C ALA A 15 -1.45 4.96 -7.67
N VAL A 16 -1.69 6.03 -6.90
CA VAL A 16 -1.73 6.02 -5.43
C VAL A 16 -2.93 6.83 -4.97
N ASN A 17 -3.60 6.35 -3.94
CA ASN A 17 -4.67 7.05 -3.26
C ASN A 17 -4.75 6.55 -1.80
N TYR A 18 -5.39 7.35 -0.95
CA TYR A 18 -5.67 7.02 0.44
C TYR A 18 -7.16 6.79 0.63
N THR A 19 -7.51 5.98 1.61
CA THR A 19 -8.92 5.78 1.98
C THR A 19 -9.51 7.06 2.55
N ASP A 20 -10.79 7.29 2.27
CA ASP A 20 -11.56 8.34 2.93
C ASP A 20 -11.89 8.00 4.40
N THR A 21 -12.70 8.83 5.05
CA THR A 21 -13.10 8.64 6.46
C THR A 21 -13.97 7.40 6.69
N ASP A 22 -14.62 6.90 5.64
CA ASP A 22 -15.48 5.73 5.68
C ASP A 22 -14.72 4.47 5.23
N GLY A 23 -13.44 4.59 4.87
CA GLY A 23 -12.59 3.49 4.42
C GLY A 23 -12.68 3.19 2.91
N ASN A 24 -13.38 4.01 2.12
CA ASN A 24 -13.50 3.80 0.68
C ASN A 24 -12.30 4.36 -0.07
N PHE A 25 -11.94 3.74 -1.18
CA PHE A 25 -10.92 4.24 -2.10
C PHE A 25 -11.25 3.85 -3.55
N GLU A 26 -10.76 4.65 -4.49
CA GLU A 26 -10.81 4.36 -5.91
C GLU A 26 -9.42 4.66 -6.52
N LEU A 27 -8.95 3.76 -7.39
CA LEU A 27 -7.68 3.89 -8.09
C LEU A 27 -7.89 3.71 -9.60
N ASN A 28 -7.33 4.62 -10.37
CA ASN A 28 -7.27 4.52 -11.83
C ASN A 28 -5.88 4.93 -12.29
N GLY A 29 -5.22 4.05 -13.04
CA GLY A 29 -3.87 4.23 -13.52
C GLY A 29 -3.69 3.54 -14.88
N SER A 30 -2.69 3.99 -15.62
CA SER A 30 -2.36 3.44 -16.93
C SER A 30 -0.86 3.41 -17.13
N THR A 31 -0.34 2.35 -17.73
CA THR A 31 1.03 2.30 -18.25
C THR A 31 1.01 1.97 -19.74
N ARG A 32 2.17 2.06 -20.40
CA ARG A 32 2.38 1.64 -21.78
C ARG A 32 3.45 0.56 -21.82
N GLU A 33 3.00 -0.69 -21.74
CA GLU A 33 3.89 -1.84 -21.84
C GLU A 33 3.89 -2.47 -23.24
N LEU A 34 5.01 -3.08 -23.60
CA LEU A 34 5.11 -3.93 -24.79
C LEU A 34 4.55 -5.34 -24.55
N SER A 35 4.45 -5.76 -23.28
CA SER A 35 4.00 -7.10 -22.87
C SER A 35 2.72 -7.02 -22.02
N THR A 36 2.24 -8.16 -21.51
CA THR A 36 1.11 -8.19 -20.58
C THR A 36 1.49 -7.56 -19.25
N ILE A 37 0.73 -6.57 -18.80
CA ILE A 37 0.98 -5.85 -17.55
C ILE A 37 0.72 -6.78 -16.35
N GLU A 38 1.63 -6.80 -15.37
CA GLU A 38 1.44 -7.50 -14.10
C GLU A 38 0.97 -6.51 -13.02
N THR A 39 -0.35 -6.38 -12.86
CA THR A 39 -0.92 -5.41 -11.90
C THR A 39 -1.07 -5.98 -10.51
N MET A 40 -0.60 -5.24 -9.52
CA MET A 40 -0.79 -5.56 -8.10
C MET A 40 -1.46 -4.40 -7.37
N LEU A 41 -2.44 -4.71 -6.53
CA LEU A 41 -2.96 -3.79 -5.52
C LEU A 41 -2.15 -3.97 -4.23
N LYS A 42 -1.40 -2.94 -3.85
CA LYS A 42 -0.60 -2.90 -2.62
C LYS A 42 -1.32 -2.00 -1.61
N ILE A 43 -1.72 -2.55 -0.47
CA ILE A 43 -2.33 -1.81 0.63
C ILE A 43 -1.33 -1.72 1.78
N TYR A 44 -1.02 -0.49 2.17
CA TYR A 44 -0.20 -0.18 3.33
C TYR A 44 -1.09 0.29 4.46
N HIS A 45 -0.97 -0.31 5.66
CA HIS A 45 -1.84 0.02 6.79
C HIS A 45 -1.15 -0.21 8.14
N ASP A 46 -1.70 0.44 9.17
CA ASP A 46 -1.24 0.33 10.55
C ASP A 46 -2.28 -0.37 11.46
N CYS A 47 -3.37 -0.90 10.87
CA CYS A 47 -4.41 -1.62 11.61
C CYS A 47 -3.85 -2.85 12.33
N ASP A 48 -4.11 -2.94 13.64
CA ASP A 48 -3.60 -3.98 14.57
C ASP A 48 -2.12 -4.34 14.32
N ASP A 49 -1.28 -3.34 14.03
CA ASP A 49 0.10 -3.59 13.63
C ASP A 49 1.00 -4.05 14.77
N GLY A 50 0.48 -4.09 16.00
CA GLY A 50 1.20 -4.48 17.21
C GLY A 50 2.27 -3.48 17.64
N ILE A 51 2.45 -2.38 16.90
CA ILE A 51 3.44 -1.34 17.16
C ILE A 51 2.74 -0.20 17.87
N ARG A 52 2.30 -0.52 19.09
CA ARG A 52 1.98 0.52 20.05
C ARG A 52 3.26 1.33 20.22
N ALA A 53 3.19 2.65 20.01
CA ALA A 53 4.22 3.65 20.34
C ALA A 53 4.56 3.68 21.86
N HIS A 54 4.36 2.58 22.58
CA HIS A 54 4.20 2.49 24.00
C HIS A 54 4.43 1.06 24.53
N LYS A 55 5.44 0.34 24.02
CA LYS A 55 5.98 -0.85 24.71
C LYS A 55 7.51 -0.81 24.88
N ILE A 56 8.05 0.39 25.08
CA ILE A 56 9.22 0.60 25.95
C ILE A 56 8.70 1.31 27.20
N MET A 57 7.84 0.61 27.95
CA MET A 57 7.58 0.89 29.36
C MET A 57 7.79 -0.42 30.11
N SER A 58 8.94 -1.07 29.87
CA SER A 58 9.47 -2.02 30.85
C SER A 58 10.06 -1.19 31.99
N ASN A 59 9.20 -0.87 32.95
CA ASN A 59 9.51 -0.56 34.34
C ASN A 59 10.94 -0.04 34.59
N GLU A 60 11.20 1.24 34.32
CA GLU A 60 12.01 2.11 35.20
C GLU A 60 12.06 3.55 34.67
N ALA A 61 11.39 4.42 35.43
CA ALA A 61 11.73 5.83 35.69
C ALA A 61 11.86 6.85 34.52
N LYS A 62 10.93 7.82 34.62
CA LYS A 62 11.19 9.27 34.76
C LYS A 62 11.57 10.11 33.53
N SER A 63 10.70 11.12 33.33
CA SER A 63 11.05 12.48 32.94
C SER A 63 11.88 12.65 31.67
N PHE A 64 11.19 12.65 30.53
CA PHE A 64 11.57 13.56 29.45
C PHE A 64 10.36 13.86 28.56
N GLU A 65 9.45 14.71 29.03
CA GLU A 65 8.66 15.52 28.11
C GLU A 65 9.59 16.59 27.55
N THR A 66 10.16 16.35 26.38
CA THR A 66 10.25 17.35 25.31
C THR A 66 10.58 16.63 24.01
N ASN A 67 9.64 16.70 23.07
CA ASN A 67 9.70 16.18 21.70
C ASN A 67 9.54 14.66 21.64
N ALA A 68 8.28 14.21 21.56
CA ALA A 68 7.99 12.96 20.87
C ALA A 68 8.63 13.09 19.49
N ASP A 69 9.81 12.48 19.33
CA ASP A 69 10.49 12.39 18.06
C ASP A 69 9.59 11.53 17.18
N SER A 70 8.77 12.22 16.42
CA SER A 70 7.78 11.71 15.46
C SER A 70 8.45 11.01 14.27
N THR A 71 9.66 10.46 14.46
CA THR A 71 10.50 9.86 13.41
C THR A 71 10.60 8.36 13.53
N PHE A 72 10.09 7.75 14.61
CA PHE A 72 9.86 6.30 14.63
C PHE A 72 8.45 6.00 14.11
N GLN A 73 8.22 6.28 12.83
CA GLN A 73 7.09 5.66 12.13
C GLN A 73 7.52 4.22 11.83
N PRO A 74 6.96 3.22 12.53
CA PRO A 74 7.29 1.86 12.21
C PRO A 74 6.82 1.52 10.79
N CYS A 75 7.56 0.63 10.13
CA CYS A 75 7.21 0.11 8.81
C CYS A 75 5.75 -0.36 8.79
N GLN A 76 4.98 0.10 7.80
CA GLN A 76 3.57 -0.23 7.68
C GLN A 76 3.41 -1.71 7.29
N ARG A 77 2.30 -2.33 7.70
CA ARG A 77 1.90 -3.64 7.19
C ARG A 77 1.54 -3.49 5.72
N LYS A 78 1.98 -4.43 4.89
CA LYS A 78 1.81 -4.43 3.44
C LYS A 78 1.14 -5.72 3.00
N VAL A 79 -0.05 -5.59 2.43
CA VAL A 79 -0.78 -6.67 1.78
C VAL A 79 -0.75 -6.45 0.28
N VAL A 80 -0.48 -7.51 -0.48
CA VAL A 80 -0.38 -7.46 -1.95
C VAL A 80 -1.36 -8.45 -2.56
N TRP A 81 -2.21 -7.97 -3.46
CA TRP A 81 -3.12 -8.79 -4.24
C TRP A 81 -2.88 -8.62 -5.72
N HIS A 82 -2.82 -9.73 -6.45
CA HIS A 82 -2.75 -9.71 -7.91
C HIS A 82 -4.13 -9.37 -8.48
N ILE A 83 -4.17 -8.37 -9.35
CA ILE A 83 -5.38 -8.06 -10.10
C ILE A 83 -5.37 -8.89 -11.39
N PRO A 84 -6.42 -9.67 -11.68
CA PRO A 84 -6.47 -10.49 -12.89
C PRO A 84 -6.36 -9.64 -14.16
N SER A 85 -5.69 -10.18 -15.18
CA SER A 85 -5.50 -9.47 -16.44
C SER A 85 -6.79 -9.20 -17.22
N SER A 86 -7.90 -9.84 -16.87
CA SER A 86 -9.22 -9.55 -17.44
C SER A 86 -9.71 -8.13 -17.13
N TYR A 87 -9.13 -7.46 -16.13
CA TYR A 87 -9.44 -6.08 -15.77
C TYR A 87 -8.51 -5.05 -16.42
N HIS A 88 -7.59 -5.48 -17.30
CA HIS A 88 -6.76 -4.59 -18.09
C HIS A 88 -7.50 -4.19 -19.36
N HIS A 89 -7.55 -2.89 -19.64
CA HIS A 89 -8.25 -2.37 -20.79
C HIS A 89 -7.34 -1.51 -21.65
N ASP A 90 -7.42 -1.69 -22.97
CA ASP A 90 -6.73 -0.85 -23.94
C ASP A 90 -7.50 0.47 -24.13
N GLY A 91 -7.15 1.47 -23.31
CA GLY A 91 -7.69 2.82 -23.39
C GLY A 91 -9.03 3.00 -22.67
N ILE A 92 -10.11 2.44 -23.20
CA ILE A 92 -11.45 2.62 -22.62
C ILE A 92 -11.71 1.53 -21.57
N VAL A 93 -11.89 1.95 -20.32
CA VAL A 93 -12.25 1.07 -19.20
C VAL A 93 -13.61 0.43 -19.43
N LYS A 94 -13.67 -0.91 -19.46
CA LYS A 94 -14.93 -1.66 -19.62
C LYS A 94 -15.51 -2.13 -18.30
N GLU A 95 -14.64 -2.41 -17.33
CA GLU A 95 -15.00 -2.99 -16.04
C GLU A 95 -13.97 -2.62 -14.98
N TYR A 96 -14.43 -2.32 -13.78
CA TYR A 96 -13.57 -2.07 -12.62
C TYR A 96 -13.40 -3.35 -11.81
N PHE A 97 -12.19 -3.56 -11.28
CA PHE A 97 -11.96 -4.59 -10.29
C PHE A 97 -12.47 -4.09 -8.93
N ASP A 98 -13.55 -4.69 -8.43
CA ASP A 98 -14.09 -4.40 -7.09
C ASP A 98 -13.54 -5.43 -6.10
N VAL A 99 -12.73 -4.98 -5.15
CA VAL A 99 -12.16 -5.80 -4.09
C VAL A 99 -13.14 -6.05 -2.94
N GLY A 100 -14.26 -5.31 -2.91
CA GLY A 100 -15.24 -5.34 -1.85
C GLY A 100 -14.74 -4.71 -0.55
N SER A 101 -15.37 -5.09 0.57
CA SER A 101 -14.97 -4.64 1.90
C SER A 101 -14.05 -5.65 2.57
N VAL A 102 -12.84 -5.21 2.93
CA VAL A 102 -11.84 -6.05 3.58
C VAL A 102 -11.53 -5.53 4.97
N ASN A 103 -11.59 -6.41 5.98
CA ASN A 103 -11.10 -6.09 7.32
C ASN A 103 -9.57 -6.22 7.33
N MET A 104 -8.87 -5.10 7.49
CA MET A 104 -7.40 -5.04 7.49
C MET A 104 -6.76 -5.34 8.86
N GLU A 105 -7.53 -5.62 9.91
CA GLU A 105 -7.00 -6.01 11.23
C GLU A 105 -6.43 -7.44 11.20
N ILE A 106 -7.02 -8.33 10.39
CA ILE A 106 -6.63 -9.74 10.33
C ILE A 106 -5.23 -9.92 9.71
N VAL A 107 -4.61 -11.07 9.95
CA VAL A 107 -3.31 -11.42 9.34
C VAL A 107 -3.54 -12.14 8.01
N PHE A 108 -2.95 -11.61 6.94
CA PHE A 108 -3.00 -12.24 5.62
C PHE A 108 -1.80 -13.15 5.39
N ARG A 109 -2.00 -14.25 4.66
CA ARG A 109 -0.90 -15.14 4.28
C ARG A 109 -0.01 -14.43 3.26
N GLY A 110 1.30 -14.33 3.54
CA GLY A 110 2.25 -13.63 2.66
C GLY A 110 2.27 -12.11 2.86
N GLU A 111 1.63 -11.62 3.91
CA GLU A 111 1.74 -10.24 4.34
C GLU A 111 3.16 -9.89 4.82
N GLU A 112 3.61 -8.70 4.48
CA GLU A 112 4.95 -8.19 4.79
C GLU A 112 4.88 -6.89 5.61
N ARG A 113 6.04 -6.35 5.99
CA ARG A 113 6.17 -4.97 6.46
C ARG A 113 7.12 -4.20 5.55
N ASP A 114 6.79 -2.95 5.26
CA ASP A 114 7.55 -2.12 4.36
C ASP A 114 7.74 -0.70 4.93
N CYS A 115 8.95 -0.19 4.83
CA CYS A 115 9.34 1.12 5.36
C CYS A 115 9.76 2.09 4.24
N ARG A 116 9.64 1.68 2.98
CA ARG A 116 10.03 2.45 1.80
C ARG A 116 8.86 2.48 0.82
N HIS A 117 7.94 3.41 1.03
CA HIS A 117 6.75 3.60 0.20
C HIS A 117 6.64 5.06 -0.26
#